data_AF-A0A8H3UPL0-F1
#
_entry.id   AF-A0A8H3UPL0-F1
#
_cell.length_a   1.000
_cell.length_b   1.000
_cell.length_c   1.000
_cell.angle_alpha   90.00
_cell.angle_beta   90.00
_cell.angle_gamma   90.00
#
_symmetry.space_group_name_H-M   'P 1'
#
loop_
_entity.id
_entity.type
_entity.pdbx_description
1 polymer ?
#
loop_
_entity_poly.entity_id
_entity_poly.type
_entity_poly.pdbx_seq_one_letter_code
_entity_poly.pdbx_strand_id
1 'polypeptide(L)'
;MGIVRTFAIAILAVSVITFVAFFGRLPVFRNTPIGFLHRVLWIHVPRICGSLDSYLTGGRLSRTGTYLLYEKHYVVTYWIDILGTAFMVGGISRGGVGMLSTLTAPLPLGLLAYHIYLIWAGMTTNETSKWSDVREDMNDGEVFIADLKHSSIDSASASISSMDVVDDYRSEASFESEWPQRSRQFLIRTHDGQPPKNVRPQIADLVVQDSWRRIWHLGDVENIYDLGFWGNVMEALVN
;
A
#
# COMPACT_ATOMS: atom_id res chain seq x y z
N MET A 1 18.29 6.32 -34.42
CA MET A 1 19.34 5.27 -34.54
C MET A 1 19.53 4.40 -33.29
N GLY A 2 19.25 4.89 -32.07
CA GLY A 2 19.50 4.12 -30.83
C GLY A 2 18.61 2.89 -30.63
N ILE A 3 17.29 3.04 -30.77
CA ILE A 3 16.33 1.97 -30.43
C ILE A 3 16.48 0.72 -31.32
N VAL A 4 16.59 0.90 -32.64
CA VAL A 4 16.78 -0.22 -33.59
C VAL A 4 18.09 -0.96 -33.31
N ARG A 5 19.17 -0.23 -33.00
CA ARG A 5 20.45 -0.82 -32.59
C ARG A 5 20.31 -1.61 -31.29
N THR A 6 19.58 -1.10 -30.31
CA THR A 6 19.33 -1.81 -29.05
C THR A 6 18.56 -3.11 -29.28
N PHE A 7 17.51 -3.10 -30.09
CA PHE A 7 16.77 -4.31 -30.44
C PHE A 7 17.63 -5.31 -31.23
N ALA A 8 18.42 -4.85 -32.20
CA ALA A 8 19.31 -5.72 -32.96
C ALA A 8 20.36 -6.39 -32.05
N ILE A 9 20.94 -5.65 -31.10
CA ILE A 9 21.89 -6.19 -30.12
C ILE A 9 21.20 -7.20 -29.19
N ALA A 10 19.99 -6.89 -28.70
CA ALA A 10 19.24 -7.78 -27.82
C ALA A 10 18.89 -9.10 -28.52
N ILE A 11 18.40 -9.03 -29.77
CA ILE A 11 18.10 -10.22 -30.58
C ILE A 11 19.36 -11.04 -30.79
N LEU A 12 20.47 -10.41 -31.20
CA LEU A 12 21.74 -11.10 -31.41
C LEU A 12 22.26 -11.76 -30.13
N ALA A 13 22.17 -11.07 -28.99
CA ALA A 13 22.56 -11.62 -27.70
C ALA A 13 21.74 -12.85 -27.31
N VAL A 14 20.40 -12.79 -27.44
CA VAL A 14 19.52 -13.93 -27.18
C VAL A 14 19.81 -15.08 -28.14
N SER A 15 20.00 -14.80 -29.43
CA SER A 15 20.38 -15.80 -30.44
C SER A 15 21.72 -16.48 -30.12
N VAL A 16 22.73 -15.73 -29.68
CA VAL A 16 24.03 -16.29 -29.28
C VAL A 16 23.90 -17.13 -28.02
N ILE A 17 23.16 -16.67 -27.00
CA ILE A 17 22.95 -17.42 -25.76
C ILE A 17 22.21 -18.74 -26.04
N THR A 18 21.12 -18.68 -26.82
CA THR A 18 20.36 -19.88 -27.23
C THR A 18 21.22 -20.83 -28.06
N PHE A 19 22.00 -20.32 -29.01
CA PHE A 19 22.95 -21.14 -29.78
C PHE A 19 23.96 -21.85 -28.87
N VAL A 20 24.58 -21.13 -27.92
CA VAL A 20 25.52 -21.70 -26.94
C VAL A 20 24.84 -22.73 -26.05
N ALA A 21 23.61 -22.48 -25.60
CA ALA A 21 22.83 -23.41 -24.78
C ALA A 21 22.55 -24.74 -25.50
N PHE A 22 22.15 -24.69 -26.78
CA PHE A 22 21.81 -25.88 -27.55
C PHE A 22 23.02 -26.63 -28.11
N PHE A 23 23.98 -25.92 -28.71
CA PHE A 23 25.12 -26.54 -29.40
C PHE A 23 26.34 -26.73 -28.51
N GLY A 24 26.48 -25.97 -27.42
CA GLY A 24 27.59 -26.09 -26.48
C GLY A 24 27.62 -27.42 -25.71
N ARG A 25 26.52 -28.18 -25.68
CA ARG A 25 26.44 -29.52 -25.09
C ARG A 25 26.97 -30.63 -26.00
N LEU A 26 27.19 -30.37 -27.29
CA LEU A 26 27.61 -31.39 -28.24
C LEU A 26 29.10 -31.75 -28.04
N PRO A 27 29.48 -33.05 -28.09
CA PRO A 27 30.84 -33.50 -27.83
C PRO A 27 31.87 -32.93 -28.83
N VAL A 28 31.44 -32.59 -30.05
CA VAL A 28 32.25 -31.94 -31.08
C VAL A 28 32.79 -30.57 -30.63
N PHE A 29 32.02 -29.82 -29.83
CA PHE A 29 32.39 -28.47 -29.38
C PHE A 29 33.00 -28.43 -27.98
N ARG A 30 33.36 -29.59 -27.39
CA ARG A 30 33.86 -29.66 -26.01
C ARG A 30 35.12 -28.82 -25.76
N ASN A 31 36.00 -28.73 -26.76
CA ASN A 31 37.28 -28.00 -26.67
C ASN A 31 37.26 -26.65 -27.40
N THR A 32 36.09 -26.20 -27.87
CA THR A 32 35.96 -24.92 -28.58
C THR A 32 35.53 -23.80 -27.61
N PRO A 33 35.70 -22.52 -27.99
CA PRO A 33 35.25 -21.39 -27.16
C PRO A 33 33.74 -21.46 -26.84
N ILE A 34 32.93 -22.06 -27.72
CA ILE A 34 31.49 -22.28 -27.50
C ILE A 34 31.26 -23.22 -26.32
N GLY A 35 31.99 -24.34 -26.25
CA GLY A 35 31.92 -25.28 -25.11
C GLY A 35 32.48 -24.71 -23.82
N PHE A 36 33.46 -23.79 -23.89
CA PHE A 36 33.88 -23.01 -22.73
C PHE A 36 32.76 -22.09 -22.24
N LEU A 37 32.13 -21.31 -23.14
CA LEU A 37 31.04 -20.39 -22.80
C LEU A 37 29.86 -21.12 -22.17
N HIS A 38 29.48 -22.28 -22.70
CA HIS A 38 28.45 -23.14 -22.12
C HIS A 38 28.82 -23.59 -20.69
N ARG A 39 30.07 -24.00 -20.44
CA ARG A 39 30.55 -24.36 -19.09
C ARG A 39 30.57 -23.16 -18.14
N VAL A 40 30.91 -21.97 -18.60
CA VAL A 40 30.84 -20.76 -17.78
C VAL A 40 29.39 -20.49 -17.41
N LEU A 41 28.48 -20.44 -18.38
CA LEU A 41 27.08 -20.11 -18.18
C LEU A 41 26.29 -21.16 -17.37
N TRP A 42 26.46 -22.46 -17.63
CA TRP A 42 25.65 -23.52 -16.97
C TRP A 42 26.30 -24.13 -15.74
N ILE A 43 27.61 -23.96 -15.52
CA ILE A 43 28.31 -24.54 -14.37
C ILE A 43 28.82 -23.46 -13.43
N HIS A 44 29.49 -22.42 -13.94
CA HIS A 44 30.10 -21.41 -13.06
C HIS A 44 29.06 -20.41 -12.56
N VAL A 45 28.16 -19.92 -13.42
CA VAL A 45 27.14 -18.93 -13.00
C VAL A 45 26.25 -19.46 -11.86
N PRO A 46 25.67 -20.68 -11.91
CA PRO A 46 24.86 -21.17 -10.80
C PRO A 46 25.66 -21.38 -9.51
N ARG A 47 26.91 -21.84 -9.61
CA ARG A 47 27.80 -22.02 -8.43
C ARG A 47 28.14 -20.69 -7.78
N ILE A 48 28.45 -19.67 -8.58
CA ILE A 48 28.72 -18.32 -8.08
C ILE A 48 27.47 -17.75 -7.41
N CYS A 49 26.30 -17.90 -8.05
CA CYS A 49 25.03 -17.44 -7.50
C CYS A 49 24.71 -18.13 -6.16
N GLY A 50 24.88 -19.45 -6.06
CA GLY A 50 24.69 -20.19 -4.81
C GLY A 50 25.69 -19.83 -3.72
N SER A 51 26.94 -19.54 -4.09
CA SER A 51 27.97 -19.08 -3.14
C SER A 51 27.65 -17.68 -2.62
N LEU A 52 27.23 -16.76 -3.49
CA LEU A 52 26.80 -15.42 -3.10
C LEU A 52 25.56 -15.47 -2.23
N ASP A 53 24.60 -16.33 -2.56
CA ASP A 53 23.39 -16.50 -1.76
C ASP A 53 23.69 -17.08 -0.37
N SER A 54 24.60 -18.05 -0.30
CA SER A 54 25.06 -18.61 0.98
C SER A 54 25.80 -17.59 1.83
N TYR A 55 26.56 -16.69 1.19
CA TYR A 55 27.28 -15.62 1.86
C TYR A 55 26.36 -14.47 2.33
N LEU A 56 25.42 -14.04 1.49
CA LEU A 56 24.56 -12.87 1.75
C LEU A 56 23.28 -13.20 2.53
N THR A 57 22.61 -14.31 2.22
CA THR A 57 21.30 -14.65 2.80
C THR A 57 21.31 -15.94 3.62
N GLY A 58 22.47 -16.61 3.72
CA GLY A 58 22.58 -17.93 4.36
C GLY A 58 21.89 -19.04 3.57
N GLY A 59 21.71 -18.87 2.25
CA GLY A 59 21.09 -19.86 1.37
C GLY A 59 19.55 -19.84 1.38
N ARG A 60 18.94 -18.81 1.96
CA ARG A 60 17.47 -18.67 2.02
C ARG A 60 16.86 -18.44 0.64
N LEU A 61 17.52 -17.66 -0.23
CA LEU A 61 17.00 -17.39 -1.57
C LEU A 61 16.94 -18.68 -2.41
N SER A 62 17.97 -19.52 -2.34
CA SER A 62 18.02 -20.80 -3.05
C SER A 62 16.95 -21.77 -2.55
N ARG A 63 16.69 -21.81 -1.24
CA ARG A 63 15.61 -22.62 -0.65
C ARG A 63 14.23 -22.13 -1.07
N THR A 64 13.99 -20.82 -0.99
CA THR A 64 12.72 -20.22 -1.41
C THR A 64 12.51 -20.38 -2.91
N GLY A 65 13.56 -20.21 -3.73
CA GLY A 65 13.50 -20.45 -5.17
C GLY A 65 13.19 -21.91 -5.50
N THR A 66 13.77 -22.86 -4.77
CA THR A 66 13.48 -24.29 -4.94
C THR A 66 12.03 -24.59 -4.58
N TYR A 67 11.54 -24.09 -3.44
CA TYR A 67 10.16 -24.22 -3.02
C TYR A 67 9.18 -23.60 -4.03
N LEU A 68 9.44 -22.36 -4.47
CA LEU A 68 8.57 -21.64 -5.40
C LEU A 68 8.54 -22.26 -6.81
N LEU A 69 9.66 -22.77 -7.32
CA LEU A 69 9.76 -23.22 -8.71
C LEU A 69 9.59 -24.73 -8.90
N TYR A 70 9.99 -25.55 -7.92
CA TYR A 70 10.00 -27.02 -8.07
C TYR A 70 8.97 -27.74 -7.21
N GLU A 71 8.54 -27.16 -6.09
CA GLU A 71 7.50 -27.78 -5.26
C GLU A 71 6.10 -27.47 -5.78
N LYS A 72 5.19 -28.42 -5.56
CA LYS A 72 3.78 -28.26 -5.92
C LYS A 72 3.13 -27.30 -4.92
N HIS A 73 2.73 -26.13 -5.40
CA HIS A 73 1.90 -25.22 -4.63
C HIS A 73 0.45 -25.72 -4.65
N TYR A 74 0.01 -26.34 -3.56
CA TYR A 74 -1.34 -26.93 -3.45
C TYR A 74 -2.45 -25.95 -3.83
N VAL A 75 -2.32 -24.67 -3.46
CA VAL A 75 -3.28 -23.62 -3.81
C VAL A 75 -3.34 -23.39 -5.32
N VAL A 76 -2.19 -23.36 -5.99
CA VAL A 76 -2.10 -23.14 -7.44
C VAL A 76 -2.63 -24.37 -8.19
N THR A 77 -2.23 -25.57 -7.78
CA THR A 77 -2.74 -26.80 -8.41
C THR A 77 -4.25 -26.93 -8.24
N TYR A 78 -4.77 -26.65 -7.04
CA TYR A 78 -6.20 -26.67 -6.78
C TYR A 78 -6.97 -25.63 -7.61
N TRP A 79 -6.42 -24.42 -7.76
CA TRP A 79 -7.00 -23.38 -8.63
C TRP A 79 -7.02 -23.80 -10.10
N ILE A 80 -5.93 -24.38 -10.61
CA ILE A 80 -5.85 -24.86 -11.98
C ILE A 80 -6.81 -26.03 -12.22
N ASP A 81 -6.98 -26.93 -11.26
CA ASP A 81 -7.93 -28.05 -11.34
C ASP A 81 -9.38 -27.55 -11.36
N ILE A 82 -9.73 -26.54 -10.55
CA ILE A 82 -11.05 -25.89 -10.59
C ILE A 82 -11.28 -25.20 -11.94
N LEU A 83 -10.30 -24.45 -12.45
CA LEU A 83 -10.42 -23.80 -13.76
C LEU A 83 -10.55 -24.83 -14.89
N GLY A 84 -9.79 -25.93 -14.82
CA GLY A 84 -9.85 -27.03 -15.78
C GLY A 84 -11.20 -27.74 -15.79
N THR A 85 -11.73 -28.07 -14.61
CA THR A 85 -13.07 -28.68 -14.49
C THR A 85 -14.18 -27.74 -14.96
N ALA A 86 -14.11 -26.45 -14.62
CA ALA A 86 -15.04 -25.43 -15.10
C ALA A 86 -14.99 -25.28 -16.64
N PHE A 87 -13.80 -25.31 -17.24
CA PHE A 87 -13.62 -25.29 -18.69
C PHE A 87 -14.23 -26.53 -19.36
N MET A 88 -13.98 -27.73 -18.79
CA MET A 88 -14.50 -28.99 -19.32
C MET A 88 -16.03 -29.06 -19.29
N VAL A 89 -16.67 -28.54 -18.23
CA VAL A 89 -18.14 -28.52 -18.10
C VAL A 89 -18.78 -27.39 -18.91
N GLY A 90 -18.11 -26.24 -19.03
CA GLY A 90 -18.62 -25.04 -19.67
C GLY A 90 -18.44 -24.98 -21.20
N GLY A 91 -17.49 -25.75 -21.75
CA GLY A 91 -17.06 -25.60 -23.14
C GLY A 91 -16.24 -24.32 -23.38
N ILE A 92 -15.69 -24.18 -24.58
CA ILE A 92 -14.68 -23.16 -24.92
C ILE A 92 -15.15 -21.73 -24.61
N SER A 93 -16.41 -21.39 -24.93
CA SER A 93 -16.92 -20.03 -24.73
C SER A 93 -17.03 -19.64 -23.25
N ARG A 94 -17.59 -20.51 -22.41
CA ARG A 94 -17.74 -20.23 -20.96
C ARG A 94 -16.40 -20.35 -20.23
N GLY A 95 -15.55 -21.27 -20.65
CA GLY A 95 -14.20 -21.43 -20.12
C GLY A 95 -13.29 -20.24 -20.44
N GLY A 96 -13.36 -19.70 -21.67
CA GLY A 96 -12.61 -18.51 -22.07
C GLY A 96 -13.02 -17.26 -21.30
N VAL A 97 -14.33 -17.03 -21.14
CA VAL A 97 -14.85 -15.93 -20.31
C VAL A 97 -14.48 -16.10 -18.84
N GLY A 98 -14.53 -17.34 -18.32
CA GLY A 98 -14.11 -17.66 -16.95
C GLY A 98 -12.64 -17.34 -16.68
N MET A 99 -11.73 -17.77 -17.58
CA MET A 99 -10.30 -17.44 -17.47
C MET A 99 -10.03 -15.94 -17.54
N LEU A 100 -10.70 -15.23 -18.45
CA LEU A 100 -10.57 -13.77 -18.56
C LEU A 100 -11.08 -13.07 -17.29
N SER A 101 -12.20 -13.54 -16.74
CA SER A 101 -12.75 -13.04 -15.48
C SER A 101 -11.80 -13.32 -14.31
N THR A 102 -11.27 -14.53 -14.14
CA THR A 102 -10.32 -14.85 -13.07
C THR A 102 -9.02 -14.06 -13.18
N LEU A 103 -8.55 -13.77 -14.39
CA LEU A 103 -7.35 -12.96 -14.60
C LEU A 103 -7.60 -11.48 -14.27
N THR A 104 -8.80 -10.97 -14.54
CA THR A 104 -9.14 -9.55 -14.33
C THR A 104 -9.75 -9.27 -12.94
N ALA A 105 -10.37 -10.25 -12.28
CA ALA A 105 -11.03 -10.13 -10.98
C ALA A 105 -10.14 -9.63 -9.82
N PRO A 106 -8.83 -9.94 -9.74
CA PRO A 106 -7.99 -9.47 -8.65
C PRO A 106 -7.91 -7.93 -8.58
N LEU A 107 -7.98 -7.22 -9.71
CA LEU A 107 -7.86 -5.77 -9.74
C LEU A 107 -9.11 -5.08 -9.14
N PRO A 108 -10.35 -5.38 -9.58
CA PRO A 108 -11.55 -4.88 -8.92
C PRO A 108 -11.65 -5.31 -7.46
N LEU A 109 -11.25 -6.54 -7.11
CA LEU A 109 -11.23 -6.99 -5.72
C LEU A 109 -10.24 -6.21 -4.86
N GLY A 110 -9.05 -5.91 -5.38
CA GLY A 110 -8.07 -5.05 -4.72
C GLY A 110 -8.59 -3.63 -4.53
N LEU A 111 -9.24 -3.07 -5.56
CA LEU A 111 -9.87 -1.76 -5.47
C LEU A 111 -11.02 -1.74 -4.45
N LEU A 112 -11.84 -2.79 -4.42
CA LEU A 112 -12.93 -2.94 -3.46
C LEU A 112 -12.40 -3.06 -2.03
N ALA A 113 -11.36 -3.87 -1.81
CA ALA A 113 -10.70 -3.98 -0.51
C ALA A 113 -10.11 -2.64 -0.06
N TYR A 114 -9.54 -1.87 -0.99
CA TYR A 114 -9.05 -0.52 -0.70
C TYR A 114 -10.17 0.45 -0.31
N HIS A 115 -11.33 0.39 -0.97
CA HIS A 115 -12.48 1.22 -0.57
C HIS A 115 -13.06 0.80 0.79
N ILE A 116 -13.11 -0.50 1.09
CA ILE A 116 -13.48 -0.98 2.43
C ILE A 116 -12.51 -0.44 3.49
N TYR A 117 -11.21 -0.43 3.18
CA TYR A 117 -10.20 0.17 4.05
C TYR A 117 -10.41 1.67 4.26
N LEU A 118 -10.72 2.44 3.21
CA LEU A 118 -11.02 3.87 3.31
C LEU A 118 -12.24 4.14 4.18
N ILE A 119 -13.31 3.36 4.00
CA ILE A 119 -14.52 3.45 4.84
C ILE A 119 -14.17 3.11 6.30
N TRP A 120 -13.36 2.09 6.52
CA TRP A 120 -12.91 1.72 7.86
C TRP A 120 -12.05 2.79 8.53
N ALA A 121 -11.17 3.45 7.79
CA ALA A 121 -10.33 4.51 8.31
C ALA A 121 -11.04 5.89 8.37
N GLY A 122 -12.27 5.99 7.83
CA GLY A 122 -13.04 7.24 7.81
C GLY A 122 -12.36 8.34 7.00
N MET A 123 -11.75 8.00 5.87
CA MET A 123 -10.94 8.93 5.08
C MET A 123 -11.21 8.80 3.59
N THR A 124 -11.11 9.91 2.87
CA THR A 124 -11.19 9.93 1.41
C THR A 124 -9.82 9.76 0.76
N THR A 125 -9.79 9.40 -0.53
CA THR A 125 -8.55 9.26 -1.30
C THR A 125 -7.73 10.55 -1.34
N ASN A 126 -8.37 11.72 -1.31
CA ASN A 126 -7.67 13.02 -1.31
C ASN A 126 -7.09 13.40 0.07
N GLU A 127 -7.65 12.87 1.16
CA GLU A 127 -7.15 13.05 2.52
C GLU A 127 -5.99 12.12 2.80
N THR A 128 -6.01 10.92 2.20
CA THR A 128 -4.93 9.92 2.32
C THR A 128 -3.56 10.51 2.00
N SER A 129 -3.45 11.36 0.97
CA SER A 129 -2.18 12.01 0.63
C SER A 129 -1.78 13.08 1.65
N LYS A 130 -2.74 13.79 2.25
CA LYS A 130 -2.42 14.78 3.31
C LYS A 130 -1.89 14.07 4.56
N TRP A 131 -2.47 12.92 4.89
CA TRP A 131 -2.03 12.11 6.01
C TRP A 131 -0.67 11.45 5.77
N SER A 132 -0.29 11.15 4.51
CA SER A 132 1.07 10.66 4.21
C SER A 132 2.12 11.74 4.46
N ASP A 133 1.85 12.98 4.06
CA ASP A 133 2.78 14.10 4.29
C ASP A 133 3.00 14.32 5.80
N VAL A 134 1.91 14.28 6.58
CA VAL A 134 1.98 14.37 8.05
C VAL A 134 2.74 13.19 8.67
N ARG A 135 2.57 11.98 8.14
CA ARG A 135 3.30 10.79 8.60
C ARG A 135 4.80 10.90 8.33
N GLU A 136 5.19 11.48 7.20
CA GLU A 136 6.60 11.77 6.90
C GLU A 136 7.17 12.78 7.89
N ASP A 137 6.45 13.89 8.13
CA ASP A 137 6.85 14.90 9.14
C ASP A 137 6.94 14.31 10.57
N MET A 138 6.09 13.35 10.92
CA MET A 138 6.18 12.61 12.19
C MET A 138 7.43 11.73 12.27
N ASN A 139 7.81 11.08 11.17
CA ASN A 139 9.01 10.25 11.11
C ASN A 139 10.29 11.10 11.27
N ASP A 140 10.24 12.36 10.82
CA ASP A 140 11.30 13.35 11.02
C ASP A 140 11.31 13.96 12.44
N GLY A 141 10.27 13.70 13.24
CA GLY A 141 10.15 14.17 14.62
C GLY A 141 9.75 15.64 14.75
N GLU A 142 9.17 16.22 13.69
CA GLU A 142 8.78 17.63 13.60
C GLU A 142 7.36 17.91 14.13
N VAL A 143 6.57 16.86 14.42
CA VAL A 143 5.15 16.98 14.74
C VAL A 143 4.86 16.89 16.24
N PHE A 144 4.12 17.88 16.74
CA PHE A 144 3.66 17.96 18.13
C PHE A 144 2.15 18.12 18.18
N ILE A 145 1.53 17.50 19.18
CA ILE A 145 0.11 17.63 19.48
C ILE A 145 -0.07 18.27 20.85
N ALA A 146 -1.17 18.98 21.01
CA ALA A 146 -1.62 19.48 22.29
C ALA A 146 -3.14 19.40 22.41
N ASP A 147 -3.63 19.34 23.65
CA ASP A 147 -5.06 19.21 23.92
C ASP A 147 -5.71 20.61 24.02
N LEU A 148 -6.88 20.80 23.42
CA LEU A 148 -7.63 22.07 23.43
C LEU A 148 -8.37 22.26 24.76
N LYS A 149 -8.47 23.50 25.25
CA LYS A 149 -9.23 23.84 26.46
C LYS A 149 -10.74 23.65 26.22
N HIS A 150 -11.44 23.02 27.17
CA HIS A 150 -12.89 22.80 27.10
C HIS A 150 -13.70 24.10 26.94
N SER A 151 -13.26 25.19 27.59
CA SER A 151 -13.90 26.51 27.48
C SER A 151 -13.89 27.09 26.05
N SER A 152 -12.87 26.75 25.26
CA SER A 152 -12.74 27.18 23.86
C SER A 152 -13.63 26.34 22.94
N ILE A 153 -13.85 25.07 23.29
CA ILE A 153 -14.80 24.18 22.61
C ILE A 153 -16.23 24.74 22.79
N ASP A 154 -16.60 25.10 24.02
CA ASP A 154 -17.93 25.66 24.35
C ASP A 154 -18.17 27.04 23.70
N SER A 155 -17.13 27.88 23.62
CA SER A 155 -17.20 29.19 22.96
C SER A 155 -17.36 29.08 21.45
N ALA A 156 -16.69 28.10 20.82
CA ALA A 156 -16.93 27.76 19.42
C ALA A 156 -18.36 27.23 19.19
N SER A 157 -18.93 26.52 20.17
CA SER A 157 -20.33 26.05 20.14
C SER A 157 -21.31 27.18 20.07
N ALA A 158 -21.12 28.20 20.91
CA ALA A 158 -21.95 29.39 20.91
C ALA A 158 -21.86 30.15 19.59
N SER A 159 -20.67 30.23 18.97
CA SER A 159 -20.51 30.92 17.69
C SER A 159 -21.16 30.19 16.50
N ILE A 160 -21.10 28.85 16.45
CA ILE A 160 -21.73 28.06 15.36
C ILE A 160 -23.25 28.03 15.56
N SER A 161 -23.73 27.84 16.79
CA SER A 161 -25.16 27.87 17.11
C SER A 161 -25.78 29.25 16.84
N SER A 162 -25.03 30.34 17.02
CA SER A 162 -25.51 31.70 16.71
C SER A 162 -25.71 31.99 15.21
N MET A 163 -25.28 31.09 14.32
CA MET A 163 -25.46 31.23 12.88
C MET A 163 -26.70 30.47 12.36
N ASP A 164 -27.33 29.63 13.20
CA ASP A 164 -28.42 28.71 12.82
C ASP A 164 -29.74 28.97 13.57
N VAL A 165 -29.90 30.13 14.21
CA VAL A 165 -31.16 30.48 14.90
C VAL A 165 -32.16 31.14 13.94
N VAL A 166 -32.70 30.36 13.00
CA VAL A 166 -34.04 30.56 12.42
C VAL A 166 -34.65 29.19 12.11
N ASP A 167 -35.14 28.48 13.11
CA ASP A 167 -36.52 27.98 13.13
C ASP A 167 -36.82 27.22 14.44
N ASP A 168 -37.92 27.61 15.07
CA ASP A 168 -38.49 27.00 16.26
C ASP A 168 -39.46 25.87 15.83
N TYR A 169 -38.98 24.63 15.71
CA TYR A 169 -39.85 23.45 15.74
C TYR A 169 -39.12 22.20 16.30
N ARG A 170 -39.82 21.54 17.22
CA ARG A 170 -39.46 20.33 17.98
C ARG A 170 -38.95 19.17 17.11
N SER A 171 -37.88 18.50 17.57
CA SER A 171 -37.73 17.04 17.41
C SER A 171 -36.72 16.50 18.42
N GLU A 172 -37.18 15.91 19.52
CA GLU A 172 -36.36 14.97 20.29
C GLU A 172 -36.29 13.64 19.53
N ALA A 173 -35.11 13.00 19.56
CA ALA A 173 -34.75 11.72 18.93
C ALA A 173 -34.24 11.80 17.47
N SER A 174 -33.16 12.53 17.26
CA SER A 174 -32.20 12.26 16.19
C SER A 174 -31.01 11.51 16.79
N PHE A 175 -30.58 10.42 16.15
CA PHE A 175 -29.25 9.86 16.35
C PHE A 175 -28.23 10.91 15.88
N GLU A 176 -27.95 11.90 16.71
CA GLU A 176 -27.01 12.99 16.42
C GLU A 176 -25.58 12.49 16.60
N SER A 177 -25.10 11.78 15.59
CA SER A 177 -23.72 12.02 15.21
C SER A 177 -23.69 13.44 14.62
N GLU A 178 -23.42 14.44 15.46
CA GLU A 178 -23.13 15.84 15.05
C GLU A 178 -21.92 15.83 14.11
N TRP A 179 -22.17 15.60 12.83
CA TRP A 179 -21.17 15.78 11.80
C TRP A 179 -21.14 17.26 11.41
N PRO A 180 -19.95 17.88 11.30
CA PRO A 180 -18.62 17.33 11.55
C PRO A 180 -18.25 17.31 13.05
N GLN A 181 -17.56 16.23 13.48
CA GLN A 181 -17.00 16.15 14.83
C GLN A 181 -15.92 17.23 15.01
N ARG A 182 -15.87 17.86 16.19
CA ARG A 182 -14.89 18.92 16.46
C ARG A 182 -13.55 18.36 16.91
N SER A 183 -12.46 18.97 16.44
CA SER A 183 -11.12 18.58 16.87
C SER A 183 -10.92 18.92 18.35
N ARG A 184 -10.64 17.89 19.17
CA ARG A 184 -10.23 18.05 20.58
C ARG A 184 -8.71 18.26 20.72
N GLN A 185 -8.01 18.11 19.60
CA GLN A 185 -6.56 18.12 19.49
C GLN A 185 -6.10 19.24 18.55
N PHE A 186 -4.92 19.79 18.82
CA PHE A 186 -4.26 20.79 17.99
C PHE A 186 -2.90 20.25 17.55
N LEU A 187 -2.71 20.09 16.24
CA LEU A 187 -1.48 19.59 15.64
C LEU A 187 -0.64 20.76 15.11
N ILE A 188 0.67 20.74 15.39
CA ILE A 188 1.61 21.73 14.85
C ILE A 188 2.89 21.05 14.35
N ARG A 189 3.40 21.54 13.23
CA ARG A 189 4.70 21.18 12.70
C ARG A 189 5.74 22.22 13.12
N THR A 190 6.89 21.76 13.59
CA THR A 190 8.03 22.60 13.99
C THR A 190 9.28 22.20 13.22
N HIS A 191 9.89 23.14 12.49
CA HIS A 191 11.10 22.91 11.70
C HIS A 191 12.35 22.55 12.53
N ASP A 192 12.36 22.88 13.82
CA ASP A 192 13.51 22.65 14.71
C ASP A 192 13.45 21.30 15.45
N GLY A 193 12.38 20.52 15.27
CA GLY A 193 12.14 19.27 16.01
C GLY A 193 11.99 19.44 17.53
N GLN A 194 11.93 20.68 18.03
CA GLN A 194 11.75 21.01 19.45
C GLN A 194 10.27 21.34 19.73
N PRO A 195 9.78 21.14 20.96
CA PRO A 195 8.43 21.54 21.30
C PRO A 195 8.24 23.05 21.09
N PRO A 196 7.06 23.49 20.64
CA PRO A 196 6.81 24.90 20.30
C PRO A 196 6.88 25.78 21.55
N LYS A 197 7.95 26.57 21.65
CA LYS A 197 8.19 27.48 22.80
C LYS A 197 7.51 28.85 22.67
N ASN A 198 7.22 29.27 21.45
CA ASN A 198 6.72 30.62 21.14
C ASN A 198 5.50 30.55 20.21
N VAL A 199 4.41 29.94 20.71
CA VAL A 199 3.13 29.92 19.99
C VAL A 199 2.50 31.31 20.01
N ARG A 200 1.84 31.70 18.91
CA ARG A 200 1.10 32.96 18.85
C ARG A 200 0.10 33.06 20.01
N PRO A 201 -0.10 34.23 20.63
CA PRO A 201 -0.93 34.38 21.82
C PRO A 201 -2.37 33.91 21.60
N GLN A 202 -2.89 34.02 20.37
CA GLN A 202 -4.21 33.49 20.02
C GLN A 202 -4.30 31.96 20.12
N ILE A 203 -3.21 31.24 19.86
CA ILE A 203 -3.15 29.76 19.92
C ILE A 203 -2.84 29.31 21.35
N ALA A 204 -1.97 30.05 22.05
CA ALA A 204 -1.60 29.77 23.43
C ALA A 204 -2.80 29.86 24.39
N ASP A 205 -3.81 30.67 24.07
CA ASP A 205 -5.03 30.74 24.89
C ASP A 205 -5.98 29.56 24.64
N LEU A 206 -5.96 28.96 23.45
CA LEU A 206 -6.82 27.83 23.07
C LEU A 206 -6.32 26.48 23.59
N VAL A 207 -5.01 26.36 23.81
CA VAL A 207 -4.33 25.10 24.15
C VAL A 207 -4.07 25.01 25.67
N VAL A 208 -4.16 23.80 26.23
CA VAL A 208 -3.76 23.55 27.62
C VAL A 208 -2.25 23.76 27.75
N GLN A 209 -1.84 24.66 28.66
CA GLN A 209 -0.42 24.96 28.89
C GLN A 209 0.34 23.68 29.28
N ASP A 210 1.51 23.46 28.66
CA ASP A 210 2.39 22.31 28.87
C ASP A 210 1.84 20.92 28.43
N SER A 211 0.79 20.89 27.61
CA SER A 211 0.24 19.64 27.05
C SER A 211 0.94 19.13 25.77
N TRP A 212 2.01 19.79 25.34
CA TRP A 212 2.71 19.45 24.10
C TRP A 212 3.42 18.11 24.21
N ARG A 213 2.95 17.13 23.43
CA ARG A 213 3.60 15.82 23.28
C ARG A 213 4.02 15.62 21.82
N ARG A 214 5.20 15.04 21.62
CA ARG A 214 5.65 14.64 20.28
C ARG A 214 4.91 13.37 19.85
N ILE A 215 4.46 13.32 18.61
CA ILE A 215 3.82 12.13 18.03
C ILE A 215 4.74 11.50 16.99
N TRP A 216 4.74 10.16 16.97
CA TRP A 216 5.48 9.37 15.98
C TRP A 216 4.56 8.53 15.08
N HIS A 217 3.30 8.35 15.48
CA HIS A 217 2.36 7.47 14.79
C HIS A 217 1.07 8.21 14.46
N LEU A 218 0.59 7.99 13.24
CA LEU A 218 -0.67 8.58 12.76
C LEU A 218 -1.87 8.13 13.60
N GLY A 219 -1.80 6.94 14.22
CA GLY A 219 -2.85 6.42 15.09
C GLY A 219 -3.03 7.18 16.41
N ASP A 220 -2.09 8.06 16.78
CA ASP A 220 -2.24 8.92 17.96
C ASP A 220 -3.05 10.19 17.65
N VAL A 221 -3.34 10.45 16.37
CA VAL A 221 -4.12 11.59 15.90
C VAL A 221 -5.57 11.16 15.71
N GLU A 222 -6.49 11.89 16.32
CA GLU A 222 -7.92 11.66 16.18
C GLU A 222 -8.40 12.12 14.80
N ASN A 223 -8.98 11.20 14.02
CA ASN A 223 -9.61 11.53 12.75
C ASN A 223 -11.02 12.09 13.01
N ILE A 224 -11.19 13.41 12.83
CA ILE A 224 -12.47 14.11 13.01
C ILE A 224 -13.57 13.68 12.01
N TYR A 225 -13.20 13.00 10.92
CA TYR A 225 -14.15 12.49 9.94
C TYR A 225 -14.57 11.05 10.21
N ASP A 226 -13.93 10.37 11.16
CA ASP A 226 -14.23 8.97 11.46
C ASP A 226 -15.42 8.88 12.43
N LEU A 227 -16.57 8.41 11.93
CA LEU A 227 -17.77 8.11 12.71
C LEU A 227 -17.77 6.66 13.25
N GLY A 228 -16.67 5.95 13.07
CA GLY A 228 -16.54 4.52 13.28
C GLY A 228 -17.05 3.72 12.08
N PHE A 229 -16.56 2.47 11.95
CA PHE A 229 -16.81 1.64 10.76
C PHE A 229 -18.28 1.58 10.33
N TRP A 230 -19.22 1.33 11.26
CA TRP A 230 -20.65 1.27 10.92
C TRP A 230 -21.26 2.63 10.59
N GLY A 231 -20.79 3.70 11.21
CA GLY A 231 -21.20 5.07 10.89
C GLY A 231 -20.77 5.44 9.47
N ASN A 232 -19.50 5.22 9.15
CA ASN A 232 -18.92 5.50 7.83
C ASN A 232 -19.57 4.63 6.73
N VAL A 233 -19.86 3.35 7.00
CA VAL A 233 -20.57 2.47 6.06
C VAL A 233 -21.97 2.98 5.79
N MET A 234 -22.72 3.37 6.83
CA MET A 234 -24.09 3.86 6.66
C MET A 234 -24.10 5.21 5.92
N GLU A 235 -23.17 6.11 6.24
CA GLU A 235 -23.00 7.37 5.51
C GLU A 235 -22.70 7.12 4.03
N ALA A 236 -21.74 6.26 3.71
CA ALA A 236 -21.38 5.94 2.33
C ALA A 236 -22.49 5.23 1.52
N LEU A 237 -23.47 4.61 2.19
CA LEU A 237 -24.57 3.90 1.53
C LEU A 237 -25.85 4.74 1.40
N VAL A 238 -26.07 5.71 2.30
CA VAL A 238 -27.31 6.48 2.40
C VAL A 238 -27.18 7.87 1.76
N ASN A 239 -25.97 8.43 1.73
CA ASN A 239 -25.66 9.74 1.15
C ASN A 239 -25.16 9.60 -0.30
#